data_AF-A0A937EI54-F1
#
_entry.id   AF-A0A937EI54-F1
#
_cell.length_a   1.000
_cell.length_b   1.000
_cell.length_c   1.000
_cell.angle_alpha   90.00
_cell.angle_beta   90.00
_cell.angle_gamma   90.00
#
_symmetry.space_group_name_H-M   'P 1'
#
loop_
_entity.id
_entity.type
_entity.pdbx_description
1 polymer ?
#
loop_
_entity_poly.entity_id
_entity_poly.type
_entity_poly.pdbx_seq_one_letter_code
_entity_poly.pdbx_strand_id
1 'polypeptide(L)' 'MTAMHIVMRRRRARRAGMSGRRLLMAQAALVGSLATALLVKEFPGIVRELRIYRMTGGLRAGHRYP' A
#
# COMPACT_ATOMS: atom_id res chain seq x y z
N MET A 1 -36.84 -27.63 -10.09
CA MET A 1 -35.68 -27.74 -9.17
C MET A 1 -34.71 -26.54 -9.23
N THR A 2 -35.16 -25.33 -9.57
CA THR A 2 -34.29 -24.15 -9.80
C THR A 2 -34.38 -23.08 -8.70
N ALA A 3 -35.56 -22.98 -8.06
CA ALA A 3 -35.80 -22.00 -7.00
C ALA A 3 -34.91 -22.22 -5.77
N MET A 4 -34.65 -23.48 -5.41
CA MET A 4 -33.85 -23.84 -4.23
C MET A 4 -32.38 -23.41 -4.36
N HIS A 5 -31.81 -23.45 -5.57
CA HIS A 5 -30.44 -23.00 -5.84
C HIS A 5 -30.29 -21.48 -5.71
N ILE A 6 -31.30 -20.71 -6.14
CA ILE A 6 -31.31 -19.24 -6.05
C ILE A 6 -31.43 -18.82 -4.57
N VAL A 7 -32.29 -19.49 -3.80
CA VAL A 7 -32.46 -19.22 -2.37
C VAL A 7 -31.19 -19.56 -1.59
N MET A 8 -30.51 -20.67 -1.91
CA MET A 8 -29.23 -21.00 -1.28
C MET A 8 -28.12 -19.99 -1.60
N ARG A 9 -28.02 -19.50 -2.85
CA ARG A 9 -27.06 -18.43 -3.21
C ARG A 9 -27.34 -17.13 -2.46
N ARG A 10 -28.60 -16.69 -2.37
CA ARG A 10 -28.98 -15.49 -1.59
C ARG A 10 -28.73 -15.67 -0.09
N ARG A 11 -28.95 -16.88 0.46
CA ARG A 11 -28.64 -17.19 1.86
C ARG A 11 -27.14 -17.18 2.16
N ARG A 12 -26.28 -17.62 1.23
CA ARG A 12 -24.82 -17.48 1.36
C ARG A 12 -24.37 -16.02 1.33
N ALA A 13 -24.93 -15.21 0.42
CA ALA A 13 -24.65 -13.77 0.37
C ALA A 13 -25.08 -13.03 1.66
N ARG A 14 -26.21 -13.43 2.27
CA ARG A 14 -26.64 -12.90 3.58
C ARG A 14 -25.83 -13.43 4.77
N ARG A 15 -25.28 -14.65 4.71
CA ARG A 15 -24.38 -15.21 5.74
C ARG A 15 -22.95 -14.69 5.63
N ALA A 16 -22.53 -14.21 4.46
CA ALA A 16 -21.34 -13.37 4.29
C ALA A 16 -21.64 -11.95 4.83
N GLY A 17 -21.99 -11.86 6.11
CA GLY A 17 -22.47 -10.67 6.80
C GLY A 17 -21.37 -9.64 7.11
N MET A 18 -20.51 -9.33 6.14
CA MET A 18 -19.76 -8.09 6.17
C MET A 18 -20.50 -7.07 5.33
N SER A 19 -21.01 -6.02 5.98
CA SER A 19 -21.48 -4.81 5.30
C SER A 19 -20.42 -4.39 4.28
N GLY A 20 -20.81 -4.04 3.05
CA GLY A 20 -19.86 -3.68 1.98
C GLY A 20 -18.88 -2.58 2.40
N ARG A 21 -19.32 -1.66 3.27
CA ARG A 21 -18.46 -0.65 3.90
C ARG A 21 -17.32 -1.27 4.72
N ARG A 22 -17.59 -2.34 5.47
CA ARG A 22 -16.59 -3.03 6.31
C ARG A 22 -15.57 -3.78 5.45
N LEU A 23 -16.01 -4.35 4.33
CA LEU A 23 -15.11 -4.95 3.35
C LEU A 23 -14.19 -3.90 2.70
N LEU A 24 -14.74 -2.75 2.30
CA LEU A 24 -13.96 -1.65 1.73
C LEU A 24 -12.93 -1.11 2.74
N MET A 25 -13.31 -0.95 4.01
CA MET A 25 -12.39 -0.54 5.07
C MET A 25 -11.28 -1.58 5.28
N ALA A 26 -11.59 -2.88 5.23
CA ALA A 26 -10.59 -3.93 5.33
C ALA A 26 -9.61 -3.92 4.14
N GLN A 27 -10.12 -3.72 2.92
CA GLN A 27 -9.27 -3.59 1.73
C GLN A 27 -8.37 -2.35 1.81
N ALA A 28 -8.94 -1.20 2.21
CA ALA A 28 -8.18 0.02 2.38
C ALA A 28 -7.08 -0.12 3.45
N ALA A 29 -7.40 -0.78 4.58
CA ALA A 29 -6.42 -1.05 5.63
C ALA A 29 -5.30 -1.99 5.15
N LEU A 30 -5.64 -3.03 4.41
CA LEU A 30 -4.65 -3.97 3.85
C LEU A 30 -3.73 -3.29 2.83
N VAL A 31 -4.30 -2.60 1.83
CA VAL A 31 -3.52 -1.90 0.81
C VAL A 31 -2.71 -0.75 1.43
N GLY A 32 -3.32 0.00 2.34
CA GLY A 32 -2.68 1.10 3.05
C GLY A 32 -1.48 0.63 3.88
N SER A 33 -1.65 -0.41 4.70
CA SER A 33 -0.56 -0.95 5.52
C SER A 33 0.59 -1.50 4.68
N LEU A 34 0.30 -2.18 3.55
CA LEU A 34 1.32 -2.65 2.63
C LEU A 34 2.11 -1.49 2.01
N ALA A 35 1.41 -0.46 1.51
CA ALA A 35 2.03 0.72 0.94
C ALA A 35 2.89 1.47 1.97
N THR A 36 2.39 1.63 3.21
CA THR A 36 3.15 2.22 4.31
C THR A 36 4.39 1.40 4.66
N ALA A 37 4.28 0.07 4.72
CA ALA A 37 5.43 -0.78 5.02
C ALA A 37 6.52 -0.67 3.95
N LEU A 38 6.14 -0.63 2.67
CA LEU A 38 7.08 -0.39 1.56
C LEU A 38 7.71 1.00 1.65
N LEU A 39 6.92 2.04 1.92
CA LEU A 39 7.44 3.38 2.13
C LEU A 39 8.47 3.40 3.26
N VAL A 40 8.16 2.85 4.44
CA VAL A 40 9.09 2.79 5.58
C VAL A 40 10.36 2.02 5.24
N LYS A 41 10.26 0.96 4.43
CA LYS A 41 11.41 0.17 3.99
C LYS A 41 12.32 0.92 3.02
N GLU A 42 11.74 1.65 2.07
CA GLU A 42 12.49 2.38 1.02
C GLU A 42 12.94 3.79 1.48
N PHE A 43 12.26 4.36 2.47
CA PHE A 43 12.58 5.67 3.06
C PHE A 43 14.04 5.81 3.53
N PRO A 44 14.65 4.86 4.28
CA PRO A 44 16.06 4.96 4.66
C PRO A 44 17.00 4.96 3.46
N GLY A 45 16.64 4.32 2.34
CA GLY A 45 17.41 4.37 1.10
C GLY A 45 17.43 5.77 0.50
N ILE A 46 16.26 6.41 0.38
CA ILE A 46 16.13 7.79 -0.11
C ILE A 46 16.86 8.77 0.81
N VAL A 47 16.68 8.63 2.13
CA VAL A 47 17.37 9.46 3.12
C VAL A 47 18.88 9.27 3.05
N ARG A 48 19.36 8.03 2.84
CA ARG A 48 20.80 7.75 2.66
C ARG A 48 21.35 8.45 1.43
N GLU A 49 20.67 8.35 0.29
CA GLU A 49 21.08 8.99 -0.96
C GLU A 49 21.10 10.51 -0.82
N LEU A 50 20.06 11.10 -0.22
CA LEU A 50 20.01 12.53 0.08
C LEU A 50 21.11 12.96 1.06
N ARG A 51 21.43 12.12 2.05
CA ARG A 51 22.52 12.39 3.00
C ARG A 51 23.87 12.36 2.29
N ILE A 52 24.12 11.40 1.41
CA ILE A 52 25.32 11.34 0.56
C ILE A 52 25.37 12.59 -0.31
N TYR A 53 24.28 12.92 -1.01
CA TYR A 53 24.19 14.13 -1.84
C TYR A 53 24.50 15.41 -1.04
N ARG A 54 24.05 15.50 0.22
CA ARG A 54 24.40 16.61 1.11
C ARG A 54 25.86 16.59 1.56
N MET A 55 26.43 15.41 1.83
CA MET A 55 27.84 15.26 2.22
C MET A 55 28.80 15.55 1.07
N THR A 56 28.44 15.18 -0.15
CA THR A 56 29.26 15.45 -1.33
C THR A 56 29.12 16.90 -1.79
N GLY A 57 28.05 17.62 -1.42
CA GLY A 57 27.81 19.01 -1.83
C GLY A 57 26.87 19.14 -3.04
N GLY A 58 26.24 18.04 -3.44
CA GLY A 58 25.24 17.97 -4.51
C GLY A 58 25.77 18.33 -5.90
N LEU A 59 24.92 18.84 -6.80
CA LEU A 59 25.33 19.36 -8.12
C LEU A 59 26.34 20.53 -8.06
N ARG A 60 26.63 21.05 -6.85
CA ARG A 60 27.63 22.10 -6.57
C ARG A 60 28.88 21.54 -5.86
N ALA A 61 29.00 20.22 -5.75
CA ALA A 61 30.18 19.49 -5.30
C ALA A 61 31.34 19.67 -6.29
N GLY A 62 31.93 20.86 -6.30
CA GLY A 62 33.24 21.15 -6.87
C GLY A 62 33.56 20.45 -8.18
N HIS A 63 32.99 20.93 -9.29
CA HIS A 63 33.65 20.82 -10.59
C HIS A 63 34.94 21.68 -10.51
N ARG A 64 35.96 21.12 -9.86
CA ARG A 64 37.34 21.58 -9.99
C ARG A 64 38.15 20.42 -10.54
N TYR A 65 37.75 20.00 -11.74
CA TYR A 65 38.68 19.36 -12.65
C TYR A 65 39.67 20.44 -13.11
N PRO A 66 40.99 20.28 -12.90
CA PRO A 66 41.98 20.99 -13.69
C PRO A 66 41.91 20.57 -15.17
#